data_AF-A0A974N8J3-F1
#
_entry.id   AF-A0A974N8J3-F1
#
_cell.length_a   1.000
_cell.length_b   1.000
_cell.length_c   1.000
_cell.angle_alpha   90.00
_cell.angle_beta   90.00
_cell.angle_gamma   90.00
#
_symmetry.space_group_name_H-M   'P 1'
#
loop_
_entity.id
_entity.type
_entity.pdbx_description
1 polymer ?
#
loop_
_entity_poly.entity_id
_entity_poly.type
_entity_poly.pdbx_seq_one_letter_code
_entity_poly.pdbx_strand_id
1 'polypeptide(L)'
;MSHGPRRHGHKASRSVLVLVALVALGCSVLGGRLLYVWWQRPSTEWVPLPPGIEEGETLTLGPGIPPERTNYGYLEYRAARIENREWVVGVKWLRTDGGADEEKELRLGESVYLEGLGTITLTAVRPRPVFTFPWEETPWNDYMKAIFNLELEPGIVLL
;
A
#
# COMPACT_ATOMS: atom_id res chain seq x y z
N MET A 1 35.74 -48.89 44.55
CA MET A 1 34.94 -47.64 44.52
C MET A 1 34.67 -47.29 43.06
N SER A 2 33.43 -47.45 42.59
CA SER A 2 33.07 -47.21 41.19
C SER A 2 32.77 -45.72 40.97
N HIS A 3 33.52 -45.06 40.10
CA HIS A 3 33.18 -43.72 39.60
C HIS A 3 32.24 -43.86 38.41
N GLY A 4 30.93 -43.68 38.65
CA GLY A 4 29.93 -43.62 37.58
C GLY A 4 30.08 -42.32 36.76
N PRO A 5 30.00 -42.36 35.42
CA PRO A 5 30.14 -41.17 34.60
C PRO A 5 28.95 -40.22 34.84
N ARG A 6 29.29 -38.94 35.05
CA ARG A 6 28.35 -37.85 35.32
C ARG A 6 27.27 -37.78 34.23
N ARG A 7 26.01 -37.96 34.64
CA ARG A 7 24.77 -37.74 33.86
C ARG A 7 24.51 -36.26 33.50
N HIS A 8 25.49 -35.57 32.92
CA HIS A 8 25.40 -34.11 32.65
C HIS A 8 25.36 -33.73 31.15
N GLY A 9 25.44 -34.70 30.22
CA GLY A 9 25.42 -34.43 28.77
C GLY A 9 24.03 -34.40 28.12
N HIS A 10 23.10 -35.24 28.57
CA HIS A 10 21.78 -35.37 27.91
C HIS A 10 20.84 -34.18 28.15
N LYS A 11 20.94 -33.51 29.30
CA LYS A 11 20.08 -32.35 29.60
C LYS A 11 20.49 -31.11 28.78
N ALA A 12 21.80 -30.87 28.64
CA ALA A 12 22.33 -29.78 27.81
C ALA A 12 22.04 -30.00 26.32
N SER A 13 22.15 -31.24 25.83
CA SER A 13 21.77 -31.61 24.47
C SER A 13 20.27 -31.42 24.21
N ARG A 14 19.40 -31.82 25.15
CA ARG A 14 17.95 -31.58 25.05
C ARG A 14 17.60 -30.10 25.08
N SER A 15 18.23 -29.28 25.93
CA SER A 15 17.98 -27.85 25.96
C SER A 15 18.42 -27.15 24.68
N VAL A 16 19.53 -27.57 24.07
CA VAL A 16 19.97 -27.04 22.76
C VAL A 16 18.99 -27.43 21.66
N LEU A 17 18.52 -28.69 21.63
CA LEU A 17 17.51 -29.12 20.66
C LEU A 17 16.19 -28.36 20.81
N VAL A 18 15.76 -28.11 22.05
CA VAL A 18 14.57 -27.29 22.32
C VAL A 18 14.76 -25.86 21.84
N LEU A 19 15.93 -25.25 22.09
CA LEU A 19 16.25 -23.92 21.59
C LEU A 19 16.24 -23.86 20.06
N VAL A 20 16.87 -24.82 19.39
CA VAL A 20 16.88 -24.90 17.92
C VAL A 20 15.47 -25.08 17.37
N ALA A 21 14.66 -25.93 17.99
CA ALA A 21 13.27 -26.13 17.59
C ALA A 21 12.45 -24.83 17.74
N LEU A 22 12.62 -24.10 18.85
CA LEU A 22 11.95 -22.82 19.07
C LEU A 22 12.38 -21.76 18.06
N VAL A 23 13.67 -21.66 17.75
CA VAL A 23 14.19 -20.74 16.73
C VAL A 23 13.65 -21.09 15.35
N ALA A 24 13.69 -22.36 14.95
CA ALA A 24 13.17 -22.81 13.67
C ALA A 24 11.67 -22.53 13.54
N LEU A 25 10.91 -22.76 14.61
CA LEU A 25 9.47 -22.47 14.65
C LEU A 25 9.20 -20.96 14.56
N GLY A 26 9.97 -20.14 15.29
CA GLY A 26 9.91 -18.68 15.17
C GLY A 26 10.23 -18.18 13.76
N CYS A 27 11.29 -18.68 13.13
CA CYS A 27 11.66 -18.35 11.75
C CYS A 27 10.60 -18.79 10.73
N SER A 28 9.99 -19.97 10.91
CA SER A 28 8.92 -20.43 10.01
C SER A 28 7.65 -19.58 10.10
N VAL A 29 7.30 -19.09 11.29
CA VAL A 29 6.14 -18.21 11.47
C VAL A 29 6.39 -16.84 10.84
N LEU A 30 7.57 -16.25 11.05
CA LEU A 30 7.93 -14.97 10.46
C LEU A 30 8.09 -15.07 8.93
N GLY A 31 8.84 -16.07 8.47
CA GLY A 31 9.08 -16.31 7.05
C GLY A 31 7.78 -16.66 6.30
N GLY A 32 6.92 -17.49 6.90
CA GLY A 32 5.63 -17.85 6.33
C GLY A 32 4.70 -16.65 6.18
N ARG A 33 4.66 -15.74 7.17
CA ARG A 33 3.85 -14.51 7.08
C ARG A 33 4.38 -13.56 6.01
N LEU A 34 5.70 -13.35 5.95
CA LEU A 34 6.32 -12.50 4.92
C LEU A 34 6.09 -13.06 3.52
N LEU A 35 6.26 -14.37 3.35
CA LEU A 35 5.99 -15.08 2.10
C LEU A 35 4.52 -14.96 1.70
N TYR A 36 3.59 -15.09 2.65
CA TYR A 36 2.16 -14.94 2.39
C TYR A 36 1.80 -13.51 1.95
N VAL A 37 2.31 -12.48 2.63
CA VAL A 37 2.05 -11.08 2.24
C VAL A 37 2.65 -10.78 0.87
N TRP A 38 3.88 -11.22 0.61
CA TRP A 38 4.50 -11.11 -0.71
C TRP A 38 3.67 -11.83 -1.77
N TRP A 39 3.18 -13.04 -1.47
CA TRP A 39 2.33 -13.80 -2.38
C TRP A 39 1.01 -13.10 -2.68
N GLN A 40 0.40 -12.37 -1.74
CA GLN A 40 -0.85 -11.65 -1.98
C GLN A 40 -0.67 -10.34 -2.76
N ARG A 41 0.56 -9.82 -2.83
CA ARG A 41 0.84 -8.53 -3.48
C ARG A 41 0.46 -8.59 -4.96
N PRO A 42 -0.35 -7.64 -5.46
CA PRO A 42 -0.59 -7.50 -6.89
C PRO A 42 0.75 -7.31 -7.60
N SER A 43 0.94 -8.00 -8.73
CA SER A 43 2.12 -7.81 -9.59
C SER A 43 2.03 -6.53 -10.41
N THR A 44 0.80 -6.06 -10.66
CA THR A 44 0.54 -4.87 -11.45
C THR A 44 0.45 -3.67 -10.51
N GLU A 45 1.41 -2.78 -10.64
CA GLU A 45 1.48 -1.51 -9.89
C GLU A 45 1.15 -0.31 -10.78
N TRP A 46 1.11 -0.51 -12.09
CA TRP A 46 0.85 0.54 -13.06
C TRP A 46 0.17 -0.05 -14.29
N VAL A 47 -0.68 0.75 -14.92
CA VAL A 47 -1.26 0.47 -16.23
C VAL A 47 -1.15 1.71 -17.12
N PRO A 48 -0.96 1.53 -18.44
CA PRO A 48 -1.05 2.64 -19.36
C PRO A 48 -2.45 3.25 -19.31
N LEU A 49 -2.58 4.50 -19.75
CA LEU A 49 -3.89 5.15 -19.86
C LEU A 49 -4.82 4.30 -20.73
N PRO A 50 -6.05 4.03 -20.28
CA PRO A 50 -7.03 3.30 -21.07
C PRO A 50 -7.30 4.00 -22.43
N PRO A 51 -7.62 3.24 -23.49
CA PRO A 51 -7.95 3.83 -24.78
C PRO A 51 -9.14 4.81 -24.67
N GLY A 52 -8.97 6.03 -25.18
CA GLY A 52 -10.02 7.06 -25.18
C GLY A 52 -9.98 8.02 -23.97
N ILE A 53 -9.05 7.84 -23.04
CA ILE A 53 -8.72 8.79 -21.97
C ILE A 53 -7.54 9.64 -22.45
N GLU A 54 -7.67 10.96 -22.39
CA GLU A 54 -6.58 11.87 -22.72
C GLU A 54 -5.63 12.04 -21.53
N GLU A 55 -4.35 12.30 -21.83
CA GLU A 55 -3.37 12.63 -20.80
C GLU A 55 -3.68 14.03 -20.25
N GLY A 56 -4.05 14.07 -18.97
CA GLY A 56 -4.36 15.29 -18.22
C GLY A 56 -3.30 15.59 -17.16
N GLU A 57 -3.73 16.18 -16.05
CA GLU A 57 -2.85 16.50 -14.93
C GLU A 57 -2.54 15.24 -14.11
N THR A 58 -1.29 15.10 -13.67
CA THR A 58 -0.90 13.96 -12.82
C THR A 58 -1.08 14.30 -11.34
N LEU A 59 -2.01 13.62 -10.67
CA LEU A 59 -2.22 13.76 -9.23
C LEU A 59 -1.52 12.65 -8.47
N THR A 60 -0.82 13.00 -7.38
CA THR A 60 -0.25 12.03 -6.46
C THR A 60 -0.92 12.15 -5.10
N LEU A 61 -1.64 11.11 -4.70
CA LEU A 61 -2.35 11.05 -3.42
C LEU A 61 -1.73 9.98 -2.52
N GLY A 62 -1.76 10.21 -1.21
CA GLY A 62 -1.26 9.23 -0.25
C GLY A 62 -1.26 9.72 1.19
N PRO A 63 -0.95 8.84 2.16
CA PRO A 63 -0.85 9.22 3.56
C PRO A 63 0.22 10.29 3.76
N GLY A 64 -0.13 11.37 4.47
CA GLY A 64 0.79 12.45 4.78
C GLY A 64 1.16 13.34 3.59
N ILE A 65 0.59 13.10 2.41
CA ILE A 65 0.63 14.02 1.28
C ILE A 65 -0.54 14.99 1.44
N PRO A 66 -0.30 16.32 1.42
CA PRO A 66 -1.40 17.30 1.45
C PRO A 66 -2.42 16.99 0.35
N PRO A 67 -3.73 17.09 0.64
CA PRO A 67 -4.74 16.84 -0.37
C PRO A 67 -4.65 17.89 -1.47
N GLU A 68 -4.90 17.45 -2.70
CA GLU A 68 -4.89 18.32 -3.87
C GLU A 68 -6.11 19.23 -3.84
N ARG A 69 -5.89 20.53 -3.97
CA ARG A 69 -6.92 21.56 -3.83
C ARG A 69 -7.26 22.14 -5.20
N THR A 70 -8.53 22.48 -5.34
CA THR A 70 -9.04 23.23 -6.47
C THR A 70 -9.82 24.44 -5.98
N ASN A 71 -10.25 25.29 -6.91
CA ASN A 71 -11.22 26.36 -6.65
C ASN A 71 -12.61 25.86 -6.22
N TYR A 72 -12.91 24.56 -6.31
CA TYR A 72 -14.24 23.98 -6.02
C TYR A 72 -14.28 23.01 -4.82
N GLY A 73 -13.11 22.53 -4.39
CA GLY A 73 -13.01 21.49 -3.38
C GLY A 73 -11.60 20.93 -3.27
N TYR A 74 -11.44 19.85 -2.53
CA TYR A 74 -10.17 19.15 -2.41
C TYR A 74 -10.35 17.64 -2.40
N LEU A 75 -9.40 16.95 -3.04
CA LEU A 75 -9.41 15.50 -3.21
C LEU A 75 -8.49 14.86 -2.18
N GLU A 76 -9.06 14.01 -1.33
CA GLU A 76 -8.35 13.30 -0.27
C GLU A 76 -8.13 11.83 -0.61
N TYR A 77 -6.94 11.34 -0.27
CA TYR A 77 -6.70 9.91 -0.13
C TYR A 77 -7.41 9.36 1.11
N ARG A 78 -8.10 8.22 0.98
CA ARG A 78 -8.68 7.51 2.14
C ARG A 78 -7.89 6.29 2.52
N ALA A 79 -7.82 5.33 1.61
CA ALA A 79 -7.22 4.04 1.88
C ALA A 79 -6.79 3.35 0.60
N ALA A 80 -5.91 2.38 0.73
CA ALA A 80 -5.56 1.45 -0.32
C ALA A 80 -5.51 0.06 0.27
N ARG A 81 -6.09 -0.89 -0.45
CA ARG A 81 -6.13 -2.27 -0.03
C ARG A 81 -5.97 -3.19 -1.22
N ILE A 82 -5.73 -4.46 -0.91
CA ILE A 82 -5.63 -5.51 -1.90
C ILE A 82 -6.91 -6.33 -1.83
N GLU A 83 -7.64 -6.40 -2.94
CA GLU A 83 -8.81 -7.28 -3.10
C GLU A 83 -8.58 -8.18 -4.30
N ASN A 84 -8.69 -9.50 -4.13
CA ASN A 84 -8.49 -10.47 -5.21
C ASN A 84 -7.16 -10.29 -5.99
N ARG A 85 -6.08 -9.90 -5.30
CA ARG A 85 -4.75 -9.58 -5.89
C ARG A 85 -4.74 -8.36 -6.82
N GLU A 86 -5.68 -7.44 -6.64
CA GLU A 86 -5.70 -6.14 -7.31
C GLU A 86 -5.68 -5.01 -6.29
N TRP A 87 -5.10 -3.88 -6.68
CA TRP A 87 -5.13 -2.67 -5.86
C TRP A 87 -6.49 -2.00 -5.98
N VAL A 88 -7.08 -1.67 -4.83
CA VAL A 88 -8.28 -0.85 -4.70
C VAL A 88 -7.92 0.39 -3.89
N VAL A 89 -8.10 1.56 -4.48
CA VAL A 89 -7.79 2.86 -3.86
C VAL A 89 -9.07 3.64 -3.63
N GLY A 90 -9.31 4.01 -2.37
CA GLY A 90 -10.40 4.87 -1.96
C GLY A 90 -9.96 6.34 -1.93
N VAL A 91 -10.79 7.20 -2.51
CA VAL A 91 -10.64 8.65 -2.53
C VAL A 91 -11.92 9.32 -2.04
N LYS A 92 -11.79 10.49 -1.42
CA LYS A 92 -12.92 11.32 -1.03
C LYS A 92 -12.79 12.71 -1.63
N TRP A 93 -13.82 13.13 -2.35
CA TRP A 93 -13.98 14.46 -2.88
C TRP A 93 -14.80 15.31 -1.90
N LEU A 94 -14.18 16.40 -1.43
CA LEU A 94 -14.76 17.31 -0.45
C LEU A 94 -15.06 18.64 -1.14
N ARG A 95 -16.34 18.92 -1.33
CA ARG A 95 -16.81 20.10 -2.07
C ARG A 95 -16.91 21.31 -1.14
N THR A 96 -16.44 22.46 -1.60
CA THR A 96 -16.53 23.73 -0.85
C THR A 96 -17.70 24.61 -1.31
N ASP A 97 -18.38 24.24 -2.39
CA ASP A 97 -19.55 24.95 -2.94
C ASP A 97 -20.88 24.58 -2.25
N GLY A 98 -20.84 23.72 -1.22
CA GLY A 98 -22.02 23.22 -0.50
C GLY A 98 -22.67 22.00 -1.14
N GLY A 99 -22.09 21.44 -2.20
CA GLY A 99 -22.49 20.15 -2.75
C GLY A 99 -22.17 18.97 -1.82
N ALA A 100 -22.71 17.79 -2.14
CA ALA A 100 -22.47 16.59 -1.35
C ALA A 100 -21.05 16.05 -1.57
N ASP A 101 -20.40 15.64 -0.48
CA ASP A 101 -19.15 14.89 -0.54
C ASP A 101 -19.35 13.57 -1.29
N GLU A 102 -18.35 13.18 -2.09
CA GLU A 102 -18.36 11.90 -2.80
C GLU A 102 -17.18 11.03 -2.35
N GLU A 103 -17.44 9.75 -2.09
CA GLU A 103 -16.40 8.76 -1.82
C GLU A 103 -16.46 7.68 -2.91
N LYS A 104 -15.32 7.42 -3.53
CA LYS A 104 -15.18 6.46 -4.65
C LYS A 104 -14.00 5.55 -4.42
N GLU A 105 -14.11 4.34 -4.97
CA GLU A 105 -13.04 3.38 -4.98
C GLU A 105 -12.70 3.03 -6.42
N LEU A 106 -11.41 2.95 -6.73
CA LEU A 106 -10.91 2.70 -8.08
C LEU A 106 -9.88 1.57 -8.06
N ARG A 107 -9.94 0.71 -9.07
CA ARG A 107 -8.88 -0.22 -9.45
C ARG A 107 -8.00 0.39 -10.54
N LEU A 108 -6.82 -0.21 -10.75
CA LEU A 108 -5.90 0.26 -11.79
C LEU A 108 -6.59 0.26 -13.16
N GLY A 109 -6.56 1.41 -13.84
CA GLY A 109 -7.17 1.64 -15.15
C GLY A 109 -8.64 2.03 -15.10
N GLU A 110 -9.27 2.03 -13.92
CA GLU A 110 -10.63 2.54 -13.78
C GLU A 110 -10.64 4.06 -13.75
N SER A 111 -11.70 4.64 -14.32
CA SER A 111 -11.97 6.07 -14.38
C SER A 111 -13.30 6.38 -13.70
N VAL A 112 -13.36 7.46 -12.91
CA VAL A 112 -14.62 7.95 -12.33
C VAL A 112 -14.73 9.46 -12.51
N TYR A 113 -15.93 9.92 -12.83
CA TYR A 113 -16.28 11.33 -12.84
C TYR A 113 -16.66 11.79 -11.43
N LEU A 114 -16.12 12.94 -11.03
CA LEU A 114 -16.42 13.62 -9.78
C LEU A 114 -16.94 15.03 -10.11
N GLU A 115 -18.14 15.36 -9.65
CA GLU A 115 -18.77 16.63 -9.99
C GLU A 115 -17.97 17.82 -9.43
N GLY A 116 -17.65 18.79 -10.28
CA GLY A 116 -16.86 19.97 -9.88
C GLY A 116 -15.35 19.69 -9.76
N LEU A 117 -14.89 18.52 -10.21
CA LEU A 117 -13.46 18.22 -10.37
C LEU A 117 -13.16 17.77 -11.81
N GLY A 118 -13.94 16.83 -12.33
CA GLY A 118 -13.71 16.19 -13.62
C GLY A 118 -13.51 14.68 -13.48
N THR A 119 -12.82 14.06 -14.45
CA THR A 119 -12.60 12.62 -14.48
C THR A 119 -11.23 12.27 -13.93
N ILE A 120 -11.19 11.39 -12.92
CA ILE A 120 -9.94 10.83 -12.42
C ILE A 120 -9.80 9.39 -12.89
N THR A 121 -8.59 9.00 -13.31
CA THR A 121 -8.25 7.63 -13.71
C THR A 121 -7.08 7.15 -12.89
N LEU A 122 -7.20 6.01 -12.20
CA LEU A 122 -6.10 5.46 -11.40
C LEU A 122 -5.08 4.77 -12.32
N THR A 123 -3.90 5.36 -12.49
CA THR A 123 -2.88 4.83 -13.42
C THR A 123 -1.79 4.03 -12.70
N ALA A 124 -1.47 4.40 -11.45
CA ALA A 124 -0.45 3.70 -10.70
C ALA A 124 -0.74 3.66 -9.20
N VAL A 125 -0.20 2.62 -8.56
CA VAL A 125 -0.08 2.50 -7.11
C VAL A 125 1.39 2.18 -6.84
N ARG A 126 2.04 3.01 -6.02
CA ARG A 126 3.36 2.76 -5.45
C ARG A 126 3.18 2.28 -4.03
N PRO A 127 3.06 0.96 -3.81
CA PRO A 127 2.89 0.40 -2.48
C PRO A 127 4.18 0.47 -1.66
N ARG A 128 4.04 0.55 -0.34
CA ARG A 128 5.15 0.41 0.59
C ARG A 128 5.83 -0.97 0.40
N PRO A 129 7.15 -1.08 0.59
CA PRO A 129 7.83 -2.37 0.67
C PRO A 129 7.19 -3.27 1.73
N VAL A 130 7.07 -4.56 1.42
CA VAL A 130 6.54 -5.58 2.36
C VAL A 130 7.44 -5.69 3.60
N PHE A 131 8.73 -5.47 3.40
CA PHE A 131 9.74 -5.46 4.43
C PHE A 131 10.83 -4.46 4.06
N THR A 132 11.38 -3.81 5.07
CA THR A 132 12.55 -2.94 4.95
C THR A 132 13.64 -3.55 5.83
N PHE A 133 14.84 -3.71 5.28
CA PHE A 133 15.96 -4.21 6.08
C PHE A 133 16.50 -3.11 7.02
N PRO A 134 17.00 -3.46 8.22
CA PRO A 134 17.51 -2.48 9.18
C PRO A 134 18.67 -1.61 8.68
N TRP A 135 19.38 -2.07 7.64
CA TRP A 135 20.51 -1.38 7.02
C TRP A 135 20.13 -0.63 5.74
N GLU A 136 18.86 -0.62 5.35
CA GLU A 136 18.34 0.22 4.26
C GLU A 136 17.94 1.58 4.81
N GLU A 137 18.45 2.65 4.20
CA GLU A 137 17.91 3.98 4.42
C GLU A 137 16.52 4.04 3.80
N THR A 138 15.46 3.86 4.59
CA THR A 138 14.12 4.22 4.11
C THR A 138 13.98 5.73 4.10
N PRO A 139 13.58 6.32 2.97
CA PRO A 139 13.03 7.66 2.99
C PRO A 139 11.91 7.70 4.04
N TRP A 140 11.93 8.70 4.93
CA TRP A 140 10.92 8.89 5.99
C TRP A 140 9.48 9.02 5.44
N ASN A 141 9.30 9.05 4.12
CA ASN A 141 8.05 9.22 3.38
C ASN A 141 7.73 8.07 2.40
N ASP A 142 8.20 6.85 2.66
CA ASP A 142 7.89 5.63 1.90
C ASP A 142 6.47 5.08 2.22
N TYR A 143 5.50 5.98 2.19
CA TYR A 143 4.09 5.65 2.31
C TYR A 143 3.54 5.24 0.94
N MET A 144 2.45 4.47 0.96
CA MET A 144 1.72 4.12 -0.27
C MET A 144 1.32 5.40 -1.02
N LYS A 145 1.55 5.43 -2.34
CA LYS A 145 1.12 6.56 -3.20
C LYS A 145 0.22 6.03 -4.30
N ALA A 146 -0.92 6.65 -4.50
CA ALA A 146 -1.75 6.45 -5.67
C ALA A 146 -1.49 7.59 -6.66
N ILE A 147 -1.34 7.24 -7.94
CA ILE A 147 -1.10 8.17 -9.03
C ILE A 147 -2.33 8.12 -9.93
N PHE A 148 -2.92 9.29 -10.17
CA PHE A 148 -4.09 9.46 -11.01
C PHE A 148 -3.78 10.36 -12.18
N ASN A 149 -4.41 10.08 -13.31
CA ASN A 149 -4.60 11.04 -14.39
C ASN A 149 -5.90 11.81 -14.13
N LEU A 150 -5.84 13.13 -14.18
CA LEU A 150 -6.98 14.02 -13.95
C LEU A 150 -7.28 14.80 -15.23
N GLU A 151 -8.45 14.56 -15.80
CA GLU A 151 -9.05 15.41 -16.81
C GLU A 151 -9.97 16.42 -16.11
N LEU A 152 -9.48 17.64 -15.95
CA LEU A 152 -10.20 18.71 -15.27
C LEU A 152 -11.47 19.11 -16.02
N GLU A 153 -12.54 19.34 -15.26
CA GLU A 153 -13.74 19.98 -15.80
C GLU A 153 -13.42 21.43 -16.23
N PRO A 154 -13.97 21.93 -17.36
CA PRO A 154 -13.69 23.29 -17.81
C PRO A 154 -14.01 24.35 -16.75
N GLY A 155 -13.03 25.19 -16.43
CA GLY A 155 -13.15 26.25 -15.42
C GLY A 155 -12.72 25.85 -14.00
N ILE A 156 -12.35 24.58 -13.79
CA ILE A 156 -11.69 24.12 -12.56
C ILE A 156 -10.19 24.31 -12.69
N VAL A 157 -9.56 24.79 -11.61
CA VAL A 157 -8.11 24.99 -11.53
C VAL A 157 -7.55 24.36 -10.25
N LEU A 158 -6.40 23.69 -10.37
CA LEU A 158 -5.61 23.23 -9.23
C LEU A 158 -4.93 24.43 -8.56
N LEU A 159 -4.84 24.42 -7.23
CA LEU A 159 -4.35 25.51 -6.39
C LEU A 159 -3.03 25.20 -5.67
#